data_AF-A0A0G9HIB5-F1
#
_entry.id   AF-A0A0G9HIB5-F1
#
_cell.length_a   1.000
_cell.length_b   1.000
_cell.length_c   1.000
_cell.angle_alpha   90.00
_cell.angle_beta   90.00
_cell.angle_gamma   90.00
#
_symmetry.space_group_name_H-M   'P 1'
#
loop_
_entity.id
_entity.type
_entity.pdbx_description
1 polymer ?
#
loop_
_entity_poly.entity_id
_entity_poly.type
_entity_poly.pdbx_seq_one_letter_code
_entity_poly.pdbx_strand_id
1 'polypeptide(L)' 'MEHVQEHRRTNLRTLLGELDRGGLTGIEAQATFLVTNSVSLESMLMSAVIGDLFARNTEWTMHRRDGWHDEDHQTDPF' A
#
# COMPACT_ATOMS: atom_id res chain seq x y z
N MET A 1 -2.87 12.13 -12.95
CA MET A 1 -3.35 10.73 -12.80
C MET A 1 -2.20 9.74 -12.75
N GLU A 2 -1.22 9.81 -13.66
CA GLU A 2 -0.07 8.91 -13.70
C GLU A 2 0.79 8.96 -12.42
N HIS A 3 1.14 10.17 -11.96
CA HIS A 3 1.90 10.37 -10.71
C HIS A 3 1.22 9.80 -9.46
N VAL A 4 -0.11 9.89 -9.34
CA VAL A 4 -0.85 9.36 -8.17
C VAL A 4 -0.72 7.84 -8.11
N GLN A 5 -0.84 7.14 -9.24
CA GLN A 5 -0.71 5.68 -9.26
C GLN A 5 0.72 5.22 -8.99
N GLU A 6 1.72 5.99 -9.43
CA GLU A 6 3.12 5.75 -9.07
C GLU A 6 3.36 5.91 -7.57
N HIS A 7 2.91 7.02 -6.98
CA HIS A 7 3.00 7.26 -5.53
C HIS A 7 2.32 6.14 -4.74
N ARG A 8 1.07 5.80 -5.07
CA ARG A 8 0.33 4.71 -4.43
C ARG A 8 1.10 3.40 -4.45
N ARG A 9 1.78 3.04 -5.55
CA ARG A 9 2.55 1.79 -5.62
C ARG A 9 3.84 1.85 -4.81
N THR A 10 4.55 2.96 -4.86
CA THR A 10 5.76 3.13 -4.04
C THR A 10 5.42 3.11 -2.56
N ASN A 11 4.40 3.84 -2.16
CA ASN A 11 3.90 3.90 -0.79
C ASN A 11 3.41 2.53 -0.32
N LEU A 12 2.66 1.79 -1.16
CA LEU A 12 2.24 0.43 -0.85
C LEU A 12 3.45 -0.49 -0.61
N ARG A 13 4.48 -0.45 -1.46
CA ARG A 13 5.72 -1.24 -1.24
C ARG A 13 6.39 -0.90 0.09
N THR A 14 6.45 0.38 0.44
CA THR A 14 6.99 0.82 1.73
C THR A 14 6.21 0.24 2.90
N LEU A 15 4.87 0.32 2.86
CA LEU A 15 3.99 -0.24 3.89
C LEU A 15 4.15 -1.77 4.00
N LEU A 16 4.27 -2.48 2.88
CA LEU A 16 4.53 -3.93 2.91
C LEU A 16 5.88 -4.26 3.56
N GLY A 17 6.91 -3.43 3.34
CA GLY A 17 8.21 -3.56 4.01
C GLY A 17 8.15 -3.24 5.52
N GLU A 18 7.26 -2.35 5.96
CA GLU A 18 6.98 -2.15 7.39
C GLU A 18 6.28 -3.35 8.02
N LEU A 19 5.28 -3.91 7.33
CA LEU A 19 4.57 -5.11 7.80
C LEU A 19 5.53 -6.30 7.92
N ASP A 20 6.40 -6.51 6.93
CA ASP A 20 7.41 -7.57 6.96
C ASP A 20 8.36 -7.42 8.17
N ARG A 21 8.88 -6.20 8.41
CA ARG A 21 9.69 -5.89 9.61
C ARG A 21 8.92 -6.06 10.93
N GLY A 22 7.61 -5.86 10.90
CA GLY A 22 6.69 -6.10 12.02
C GLY A 22 6.31 -7.56 12.24
N GLY A 23 6.81 -8.49 11.41
CA GLY A 23 6.54 -9.93 11.51
C GLY A 23 5.34 -10.43 10.70
N LEU A 24 4.64 -9.55 9.98
CA LEU A 24 3.64 -9.92 8.98
C LEU A 24 4.33 -10.16 7.64
N THR A 25 5.01 -11.30 7.56
CA THR A 25 5.82 -11.69 6.40
C THR A 25 4.99 -12.42 5.34
N GLY A 26 5.23 -12.11 4.07
CA GLY A 26 4.64 -12.81 2.94
C GLY A 26 3.33 -12.21 2.44
N ILE A 27 3.12 -12.33 1.12
CA ILE A 27 2.07 -11.61 0.39
C ILE A 27 0.65 -11.97 0.85
N GLU A 28 0.40 -13.22 1.23
CA GLU A 28 -0.92 -13.69 1.66
C GLU A 28 -1.31 -13.11 3.03
N ALA A 29 -0.38 -13.10 3.98
CA ALA A 29 -0.59 -12.52 5.31
C ALA A 29 -0.79 -11.00 5.20
N GLN A 30 0.03 -10.33 4.39
CA GLN A 30 -0.06 -8.90 4.15
C GLN A 30 -1.37 -8.51 3.44
N ALA A 31 -1.79 -9.27 2.42
CA ALA A 31 -3.06 -9.04 1.74
C ALA A 31 -4.25 -9.19 2.71
N THR A 32 -4.23 -10.24 3.53
CA THR A 32 -5.27 -10.47 4.54
C THR A 32 -5.34 -9.32 5.54
N PHE A 33 -4.19 -8.84 6.02
CA PHE A 33 -4.11 -7.69 6.92
C PHE A 33 -4.68 -6.41 6.28
N LEU A 34 -4.38 -6.17 5.00
CA LEU A 34 -4.91 -5.04 4.22
C LEU A 34 -6.34 -5.25 3.69
N VAL A 35 -7.04 -6.29 4.17
CA VAL A 35 -8.43 -6.60 3.80
C VAL A 35 -8.62 -6.76 2.29
N THR A 36 -7.68 -7.47 1.65
CA THR A 36 -7.72 -7.86 0.23
C THR A 36 -7.24 -9.31 0.04
N ASN A 37 -7.14 -9.78 -1.19
CA ASN A 37 -6.53 -11.07 -1.52
C ASN A 37 -5.15 -10.89 -2.18
N SER A 38 -4.30 -11.92 -2.08
CA SER A 38 -2.91 -11.90 -2.59
C SER A 38 -2.85 -11.59 -4.08
N VAL A 39 -3.70 -12.19 -4.90
CA VAL A 39 -3.76 -11.95 -6.35
C VAL A 39 -4.01 -10.48 -6.67
N SER A 40 -4.93 -9.84 -5.95
CA SER A 40 -5.26 -8.43 -6.13
C SER A 40 -4.12 -7.54 -5.67
N LEU A 41 -3.49 -7.86 -4.53
CA LEU A 41 -2.34 -7.14 -4.01
C LEU A 41 -1.15 -7.20 -4.98
N GLU A 42 -0.81 -8.38 -5.48
CA GLU A 42 0.23 -8.56 -6.51
C GLU A 42 -0.08 -7.80 -7.78
N SER A 43 -1.33 -7.87 -8.26
CA SER A 43 -1.76 -7.13 -9.46
C SER A 43 -1.56 -5.63 -9.29
N MET A 44 -1.93 -5.08 -8.11
CA MET A 44 -1.75 -3.66 -7.76
C MET A 44 -0.27 -3.26 -7.71
N LEU A 45 0.59 -4.11 -7.15
CA LEU A 45 2.04 -3.90 -7.10
C LEU A 45 2.66 -3.88 -8.51
N MET A 46 2.13 -4.66 -9.44
CA MET A 46 2.64 -4.72 -10.80
C MET A 46 2.20 -3.51 -11.65
N SER A 47 0.90 -3.42 -11.95
CA SER A 47 0.39 -2.39 -12.87
C SER A 47 -1.11 -2.13 -12.76
N ALA A 48 -1.86 -2.97 -12.03
CA ALA A 48 -3.27 -2.72 -11.82
C ALA A 48 -3.47 -1.40 -11.07
N VAL A 49 -4.62 -0.77 -11.33
CA VAL A 49 -5.01 0.48 -10.69
C VAL A 49 -5.25 0.22 -9.20
N ILE A 50 -4.62 1.03 -8.35
CA ILE A 50 -4.93 1.09 -6.93
C ILE A 50 -6.10 2.05 -6.79
N GLY A 51 -7.29 1.53 -6.55
CA GLY A 51 -8.51 2.31 -6.41
C GLY A 51 -8.58 3.07 -5.09
N ASP A 52 -9.36 4.16 -5.06
CA ASP A 52 -9.47 5.05 -3.89
C ASP A 52 -9.95 4.32 -2.63
N LEU A 53 -10.87 3.36 -2.79
CA LEU A 53 -11.35 2.56 -1.67
C LEU A 53 -10.23 1.73 -1.03
N PHE A 54 -9.39 1.08 -1.84
CA PHE A 54 -8.26 0.31 -1.31
C PHE A 54 -7.21 1.23 -0.69
N ALA A 55 -6.88 2.35 -1.33
CA ALA A 55 -5.95 3.34 -0.79
C ALA A 55 -6.40 3.83 0.59
N ARG A 56 -7.67 4.24 0.72
CA ARG A 56 -8.24 4.71 1.98
C ARG A 56 -8.30 3.62 3.06
N ASN A 57 -8.67 2.40 2.70
CA ASN A 57 -8.65 1.27 3.65
C ASN A 57 -7.22 0.99 4.13
N THR A 58 -6.24 1.05 3.23
CA THR A 58 -4.83 0.86 3.56
C THR A 58 -4.33 1.93 4.51
N GLU A 59 -4.67 3.20 4.26
CA GLU A 59 -4.35 4.31 5.17
C GLU A 59 -4.90 4.05 6.57
N TRP A 60 -6.17 3.66 6.67
CA TRP A 60 -6.81 3.38 7.95
C TRP A 60 -6.16 2.20 8.68
N THR A 61 -5.96 1.07 7.98
CA THR A 61 -5.33 -0.12 8.54
C THR A 61 -3.91 0.16 9.03
N MET A 62 -3.17 0.99 8.30
CA MET A 62 -1.80 1.38 8.64
C MET A 62 -1.70 2.61 9.54
N HIS A 63 -2.84 3.10 10.07
CA HIS A 63 -2.91 4.29 10.92
C HIS A 63 -2.23 5.53 10.31
N ARG A 64 -2.35 5.70 8.99
CA ARG A 64 -1.88 6.87 8.24
C ARG A 64 -2.98 7.91 8.15
N ARG A 65 -2.58 9.17 7.90
CA ARG A 65 -3.53 10.26 7.67
C ARG A 65 -4.25 10.10 6.33
N ASP A 66 -5.43 10.71 6.22
CA ASP A 66 -6.21 10.73 4.98
C ASP A 66 -5.39 11.33 3.83
N GLY A 67 -5.38 10.64 2.69
CA GLY A 67 -4.64 11.04 1.48
C GLY A 67 -3.15 10.73 1.51
N TRP A 68 -2.62 10.12 2.58
CA TRP A 68 -1.20 9.74 2.67
C TRP A 68 -0.77 8.85 1.51
N HIS A 69 -1.62 7.95 1.03
CA HIS A 69 -1.26 7.00 -0.02
C HIS A 69 -1.03 7.67 -1.39
N ASP A 70 -1.55 8.89 -1.60
CA ASP A 70 -1.52 9.63 -2.87
C ASP A 70 -0.32 10.58 -2.98
N GLU A 71 0.32 10.88 -1.86
CA GLU A 71 1.41 11.83 -1.73
C GLU A 71 2.76 11.21 -2.06
N ASP A 72 3.70 12.04 -2.47
CA ASP A 72 5.08 11.63 -2.69
C ASP A 72 5.84 11.61 -1.37
N HIS A 73 6.12 10.40 -0.86
CA HIS A 73 6.92 10.18 0.35
C HIS A 73 8.33 9.65 0.05
N GLN A 74 8.78 9.68 -1.21
CA GLN A 74 10.08 9.10 -1.59
C GLN A 74 11.26 9.79 -0.88
N THR A 75 11.08 11.03 -0.45
CA THR A 75 12.11 11.81 0.24
C THR A 75 11.87 11.97 1.74
N ASP A 76 10.80 11.39 2.31
CA ASP A 76 10.48 11.56 3.73
C ASP A 76 11.10 10.41 4.55
N PRO A 77 12.11 10.67 5.39
CA PRO A 77 12.65 9.66 6.29
C PRO A 77 11.68 9.55 7.48
N PHE A 78 10.85 8.51 7.46
CA PHE A 78 9.97 8.03 8.53
C PHE A 78 9.96 8.80 9.87
#